data_AF-A0A7Z9BPT1-F1
#
_entry.id   AF-A0A7Z9BPT1-F1
#
_cell.length_a   1.000
_cell.length_b   1.000
_cell.length_c   1.000
_cell.angle_alpha   90.00
_cell.angle_beta   90.00
_cell.angle_gamma   90.00
#
_symmetry.space_group_name_H-M   'P 1'
#
loop_
_entity.id
_entity.type
_entity.pdbx_description
1 polymer ?
#
loop_
_entity_poly.entity_id
_entity_poly.type
_entity_poly.pdbx_seq_one_letter_code
_entity_poly.pdbx_strand_id
1 'polypeptide(L)'
;MDCNSNHSIFLRANGSLACWDDYGSLLTLQPFETVLDYGQDVYLGKTFQQIRNKLSQNEMPFPEFCTQCYCLAKHLQYNSSFSENKEILVFQVEPTIRCTLVCPGCMTPGERKTRISPPYDLDITVLEKILCDLQRQHIHIQTIDFQGHGEPLLNKNLCQMIQLAKQLFPTTKITMCTNAHGFYQPEYVSSGLDEIIFAIDGIDQPSYVPYRQNGDFQKAFKFMKDFASDARQQQKPIKTIWKYILFSHNDTPEQLRRAQELAKEAGVTDLVFVITQLGPKSSRIFDAEQIPMIDNGVTVSVWNYLVDLQSIRQSIDEARNWCDQQEYEKAEDCLQYSVMMLFRRFRYNTKETLIPEAYQEAIYELVDVHERFSKHCGEHKISKLHTINFLFNQAMRSKLQAQNAVIQQQVQEIQQQAQLIERRENSLSWKITSPMRSIRNHPDVVYCLRYLQKFITR
;
A
#
# COMPACT_ATOMS: atom_id res chain seq x y z
N MET A 1 16.42 -15.53 10.72
CA MET A 1 15.33 -15.13 9.79
C MET A 1 14.01 -15.56 10.42
N ASP A 2 12.95 -14.81 10.16
CA ASP A 2 11.59 -15.26 10.46
C ASP A 2 10.66 -14.99 9.27
N CYS A 3 9.50 -15.64 9.24
CA CYS A 3 8.45 -15.37 8.26
C CYS A 3 7.08 -15.74 8.82
N ASN A 4 6.03 -15.28 8.15
CA ASN A 4 4.67 -15.48 8.62
C ASN A 4 4.24 -16.95 8.69
N SER A 5 4.83 -17.83 7.87
CA SER A 5 4.57 -19.28 7.96
C SER A 5 5.08 -19.90 9.27
N ASN A 6 5.83 -19.17 10.10
CA ASN A 6 6.15 -19.60 11.47
C ASN A 6 4.91 -19.57 12.39
N HIS A 7 4.05 -18.56 12.22
CA HIS A 7 2.98 -18.20 13.17
C HIS A 7 1.59 -18.09 12.55
N SER A 8 1.44 -18.25 11.23
CA SER A 8 0.18 -18.10 10.51
C SER A 8 -0.05 -19.25 9.52
N ILE A 9 -1.32 -19.54 9.25
CA ILE A 9 -1.76 -20.58 8.31
C ILE A 9 -2.58 -19.94 7.19
N PHE A 10 -2.37 -20.39 5.95
CA PHE A 10 -3.23 -20.06 4.81
C PHE A 10 -3.93 -21.30 4.25
N LEU A 11 -5.24 -21.40 4.44
CA LEU A 11 -6.09 -22.42 3.82
C LEU A 11 -6.69 -21.88 2.52
N ARG A 12 -6.33 -22.51 1.40
CA ARG A 12 -6.83 -22.15 0.06
C ARG A 12 -8.20 -22.78 -0.22
N ALA A 13 -8.87 -22.25 -1.24
CA ALA A 13 -10.19 -22.72 -1.64
C ALA A 13 -10.26 -24.22 -2.02
N ASN A 14 -9.15 -24.84 -2.42
CA ASN A 14 -9.12 -26.27 -2.73
C ASN A 14 -8.82 -27.17 -1.52
N GLY A 15 -8.79 -26.60 -0.30
CA GLY A 15 -8.54 -27.31 0.95
C GLY A 15 -7.06 -27.45 1.34
N SER A 16 -6.13 -27.10 0.44
CA SER A 16 -4.70 -27.20 0.74
C SER A 16 -4.16 -26.00 1.51
N LEU A 17 -3.12 -26.24 2.31
CA LEU A 17 -2.35 -25.19 2.97
C LEU A 17 -1.23 -24.68 2.07
N ALA A 18 -1.03 -23.36 2.06
CA ALA A 18 0.02 -22.69 1.27
C ALA A 18 0.90 -21.78 2.14
N CYS A 19 2.05 -21.37 1.61
CA CYS A 19 2.89 -20.36 2.26
C CYS A 19 2.20 -18.98 2.21
N TRP A 20 2.33 -18.20 3.30
CA TRP A 20 1.60 -16.96 3.51
C TRP A 20 2.34 -15.74 2.94
N ASP A 21 2.34 -15.61 1.61
CA ASP A 21 2.75 -14.41 0.85
C ASP A 21 2.32 -14.50 -0.63
N ASP A 22 2.49 -13.40 -1.38
CA ASP A 22 2.11 -13.31 -2.80
C ASP A 22 2.76 -14.39 -3.67
N TYR A 23 4.05 -14.66 -3.47
CA TYR A 23 4.80 -15.63 -4.28
C TYR A 23 4.69 -17.05 -3.72
N GLY A 24 4.81 -17.23 -2.41
CA GLY A 24 4.64 -18.53 -1.77
C GLY A 24 3.20 -19.04 -1.75
N SER A 25 2.19 -18.23 -2.11
CA SER A 25 0.85 -18.75 -2.40
C SER A 25 0.84 -19.80 -3.55
N LEU A 26 1.89 -19.81 -4.39
CA LEU A 26 2.14 -20.83 -5.41
C LEU A 26 2.66 -22.15 -4.83
N LEU A 27 3.27 -22.11 -3.65
CA LEU A 27 3.80 -23.28 -2.96
C LEU A 27 2.71 -23.92 -2.11
N THR A 28 2.38 -25.17 -2.44
CA THR A 28 1.53 -26.02 -1.60
C THR A 28 2.37 -26.61 -0.48
N LEU A 29 2.06 -26.27 0.77
CA LEU A 29 2.73 -26.84 1.94
C LEU A 29 2.14 -28.20 2.30
N GLN A 30 0.81 -28.33 2.27
CA GLN A 30 0.12 -29.56 2.63
C GLN A 30 -1.21 -29.66 1.86
N PRO A 31 -1.36 -30.62 0.92
CA PRO A 31 -2.66 -30.96 0.35
C PRO A 31 -3.67 -31.37 1.42
N PHE A 32 -4.97 -31.26 1.12
CA PHE A 32 -5.99 -31.74 2.05
C PHE A 32 -6.00 -33.27 2.10
N GLU A 33 -5.86 -33.85 3.28
CA GLU A 33 -5.90 -35.29 3.51
C GLU A 33 -6.69 -35.57 4.79
N THR A 34 -7.79 -36.31 4.68
CA THR A 34 -8.71 -36.57 5.80
C THR A 34 -8.07 -37.37 6.93
N VAL A 35 -7.01 -38.12 6.63
CA VAL A 35 -6.31 -39.00 7.58
C VAL A 35 -5.38 -38.22 8.53
N LEU A 36 -5.04 -36.97 8.22
CA LEU A 36 -4.14 -36.16 9.03
C LEU A 36 -4.90 -35.47 10.18
N ASP A 37 -4.23 -35.31 11.32
CA ASP A 37 -4.60 -34.34 12.35
C ASP A 37 -3.87 -33.02 12.07
N TYR A 38 -4.61 -31.98 11.69
CA TYR A 38 -4.01 -30.71 11.27
C TYR A 38 -3.31 -29.93 12.40
N GLY A 39 -3.64 -30.22 13.65
CA GLY A 39 -2.91 -29.67 14.79
C GLY A 39 -1.60 -30.41 15.02
N GLN A 40 -1.65 -31.74 15.10
CA GLN A 40 -0.53 -32.58 15.52
C GLN A 40 0.42 -32.92 14.38
N ASP A 41 -0.09 -33.33 13.23
CA ASP A 41 0.72 -33.84 12.11
C ASP A 41 1.19 -32.71 11.19
N VAL A 42 0.44 -31.60 11.14
CA VAL A 42 0.69 -30.50 10.20
C VAL A 42 1.27 -29.28 10.90
N TYR A 43 0.50 -28.60 11.78
CA TYR A 43 0.92 -27.34 12.39
C TYR A 43 2.02 -27.52 13.46
N LEU A 44 1.89 -28.48 14.37
CA LEU A 44 2.95 -28.86 15.31
C LEU A 44 3.86 -29.95 14.73
N GLY A 45 3.48 -30.52 13.60
CA GLY A 45 4.14 -31.65 12.98
C GLY A 45 5.05 -31.28 11.82
N LYS A 46 5.27 -32.25 10.94
CA LYS A 46 6.38 -32.24 9.97
C LYS A 46 6.36 -31.00 9.08
N THR A 47 5.19 -30.63 8.55
CA THR A 47 5.06 -29.57 7.55
C THR A 47 5.58 -28.23 8.05
N PHE A 48 5.07 -27.77 9.20
CA PHE A 48 5.50 -26.48 9.76
C PHE A 48 6.82 -26.62 10.54
N GLN A 49 7.12 -27.77 11.14
CA GLN A 49 8.40 -27.97 11.82
C GLN A 49 9.59 -27.91 10.84
N GLN A 50 9.43 -28.38 9.61
CA GLN A 50 10.46 -28.24 8.57
C GLN A 50 10.77 -26.76 8.29
N ILE A 51 9.75 -25.92 8.20
CA ILE A 51 9.89 -24.47 8.02
C ILE A 51 10.62 -23.87 9.22
N ARG A 52 10.13 -24.13 10.44
CA ARG A 52 10.69 -23.59 11.69
C ARG A 52 12.15 -24.02 11.92
N ASN A 53 12.49 -25.27 11.62
CA ASN A 53 13.87 -25.76 11.73
C ASN A 53 14.82 -25.02 10.79
N LYS A 54 14.38 -24.71 9.56
CA LYS A 54 15.20 -23.92 8.63
C LYS A 54 15.33 -22.47 9.11
N LEU A 55 14.24 -21.85 9.55
CA LEU A 55 14.27 -20.48 10.08
C LEU A 55 15.18 -20.36 11.32
N SER A 56 15.14 -21.32 12.24
CA SER A 56 15.99 -21.33 13.45
C SER A 56 17.48 -21.50 13.14
N GLN A 57 17.81 -22.14 12.01
CA GLN A 57 19.17 -22.27 11.48
C GLN A 57 19.60 -21.08 10.61
N ASN A 58 18.76 -20.04 10.52
CA ASN A 58 18.96 -18.91 9.62
C ASN A 58 19.07 -19.33 8.14
N GLU A 59 18.30 -20.35 7.74
CA GLU A 59 18.21 -20.86 6.38
C GLU A 59 16.82 -20.60 5.77
N MET A 60 16.75 -20.46 4.45
CA MET A 60 15.47 -20.31 3.75
C MET A 60 14.76 -21.66 3.67
N PRO A 61 13.50 -21.77 4.11
CA PRO A 61 12.74 -23.01 4.02
C PRO A 61 12.60 -23.55 2.59
N PHE A 62 12.34 -22.65 1.64
CA PHE A 62 12.13 -22.98 0.23
C PHE A 62 12.84 -21.96 -0.66
N PRO A 63 14.16 -22.07 -0.90
CA PRO A 63 14.96 -21.02 -1.56
C PRO A 63 14.39 -20.52 -2.90
N GLU A 64 13.79 -21.41 -3.70
CA GLU A 64 13.15 -21.07 -4.98
C GLU A 64 11.98 -20.09 -4.85
N PHE A 65 11.30 -20.09 -3.70
CA PHE A 65 10.17 -19.21 -3.39
C PHE A 65 10.56 -18.08 -2.44
N CYS A 66 11.28 -18.41 -1.36
CA CYS A 66 11.68 -17.51 -0.29
C CYS A 66 12.55 -16.35 -0.76
N THR A 67 13.33 -16.51 -1.83
CA THR A 67 14.14 -15.42 -2.42
C THR A 67 13.29 -14.30 -3.03
N GLN A 68 12.05 -14.59 -3.40
CA GLN A 68 11.09 -13.62 -3.95
C GLN A 68 10.02 -13.20 -2.92
N CYS A 69 10.05 -13.79 -1.74
CA CYS A 69 9.07 -13.59 -0.68
C CYS A 69 9.21 -12.20 -0.06
N TYR A 70 8.09 -11.47 0.03
CA TYR A 70 8.06 -10.17 0.72
C TYR A 70 7.89 -10.30 2.23
N CYS A 71 7.40 -11.44 2.68
CA CYS A 71 7.14 -11.75 4.07
C CYS A 71 8.34 -12.39 4.79
N LEU A 72 9.41 -12.75 4.07
CA LEU A 72 10.62 -13.26 4.67
C LEU A 72 11.42 -12.10 5.28
N ALA A 73 11.40 -12.01 6.59
CA ALA A 73 12.16 -11.03 7.34
C ALA A 73 13.55 -11.61 7.65
N LYS A 74 14.49 -11.42 6.71
CA LYS A 74 15.86 -11.95 6.85
C LYS A 74 16.57 -11.46 8.12
N HIS A 75 16.31 -10.22 8.53
CA HIS A 75 16.94 -9.58 9.67
C HIS A 75 16.30 -9.95 11.02
N LEU A 76 15.10 -10.54 11.03
CA LEU A 76 14.46 -10.96 12.27
C LEU A 76 15.03 -12.30 12.75
N GLN A 77 15.19 -12.43 14.06
CA GLN A 77 15.50 -13.70 14.68
C GLN A 77 14.24 -14.56 14.72
N TYR A 78 14.42 -15.86 14.48
CA TYR A 78 13.33 -16.82 14.59
C TYR A 78 12.73 -16.78 16.00
N ASN A 79 11.41 -16.58 16.07
CA ASN A 79 10.68 -16.65 17.32
C ASN A 79 10.06 -18.05 17.52
N SER A 80 10.55 -18.83 18.48
CA SER A 80 10.02 -20.15 18.81
C SER A 80 8.72 -20.13 19.61
N SER A 81 8.37 -18.98 20.21
CA SER A 81 7.26 -18.88 21.16
C SER A 81 5.92 -19.31 20.57
N PHE A 82 5.68 -19.08 19.27
CA PHE A 82 4.44 -19.48 18.60
C PHE A 82 4.24 -21.00 18.63
N SER A 83 5.28 -21.76 18.34
CA SER A 83 5.21 -23.23 18.39
C SER A 83 5.13 -23.77 19.82
N GLU A 84 5.88 -23.16 20.74
CA GLU A 84 5.92 -23.57 22.16
C GLU A 84 4.60 -23.29 22.88
N ASN A 85 3.98 -22.15 22.59
CA ASN A 85 2.69 -21.73 23.14
C ASN A 85 1.49 -22.25 22.34
N LYS A 86 1.73 -23.00 21.25
CA LYS A 86 0.69 -23.50 20.33
C LYS A 86 -0.22 -22.37 19.84
N GLU A 87 0.35 -21.32 19.28
CA GLU A 87 -0.34 -20.10 18.91
C GLU A 87 -0.26 -19.79 17.41
N ILE A 88 -1.43 -19.65 16.78
CA ILE A 88 -1.59 -19.13 15.43
C ILE A 88 -2.06 -17.67 15.54
N LEU A 89 -1.26 -16.74 15.02
CA LEU A 89 -1.64 -15.32 14.97
C LEU A 89 -2.78 -15.08 13.96
N VAL A 90 -2.63 -15.63 12.75
CA VAL A 90 -3.64 -15.51 11.69
C VAL A 90 -3.85 -16.86 11.04
N PHE A 91 -5.09 -17.35 11.12
CA PHE A 91 -5.56 -18.42 10.26
C PHE A 91 -6.39 -17.81 9.13
N GLN A 92 -5.74 -17.58 7.99
CA GLN A 92 -6.41 -17.08 6.80
C GLN A 92 -7.12 -18.21 6.07
N VAL A 93 -8.39 -17.98 5.73
CA VAL A 93 -9.25 -18.92 5.01
C VAL A 93 -9.73 -18.24 3.73
N GLU A 94 -9.36 -18.81 2.57
CA GLU A 94 -9.91 -18.40 1.28
C GLU A 94 -11.19 -19.21 0.98
N PRO A 95 -12.39 -18.63 1.10
CA PRO A 95 -13.62 -19.39 0.89
C PRO A 95 -13.77 -19.84 -0.57
N THR A 96 -13.26 -19.05 -1.50
CA THR A 96 -13.30 -19.33 -2.93
C THR A 96 -12.21 -18.54 -3.63
N ILE A 97 -11.62 -19.13 -4.69
CA ILE A 97 -10.69 -18.42 -5.57
C ILE A 97 -11.44 -17.62 -6.66
N ARG A 98 -12.77 -17.79 -6.77
CA ARG A 98 -13.57 -17.11 -7.79
C ARG A 98 -13.66 -15.63 -7.48
N CYS A 99 -13.68 -14.81 -8.52
CA CYS A 99 -13.93 -13.37 -8.41
C CYS A 99 -14.61 -12.88 -9.69
N THR A 100 -15.53 -11.93 -9.56
CA THR A 100 -16.19 -11.28 -10.70
C THR A 100 -15.41 -10.09 -11.26
N LEU A 101 -14.41 -9.61 -10.51
CA LEU A 101 -13.56 -8.48 -10.89
C LEU A 101 -12.25 -8.94 -11.54
N VAL A 102 -11.61 -8.04 -12.29
CA VAL A 102 -10.31 -8.29 -12.95
C VAL A 102 -9.32 -7.18 -12.58
N CYS A 103 -9.04 -7.05 -11.28
CA CYS A 103 -8.23 -5.93 -10.79
C CYS A 103 -6.76 -6.05 -11.28
N PRO A 104 -6.12 -4.99 -11.79
CA PRO A 104 -4.75 -5.05 -12.32
C PRO A 104 -3.68 -5.55 -11.33
N GLY A 105 -3.92 -5.41 -10.02
CA GLY A 105 -3.02 -5.89 -8.97
C GLY A 105 -3.32 -7.30 -8.45
N CYS A 106 -4.28 -8.01 -9.03
CA CYS A 106 -4.73 -9.32 -8.58
C CYS A 106 -4.47 -10.41 -9.62
N MET A 107 -4.78 -11.67 -9.30
CA MET A 107 -4.67 -12.79 -10.25
C MET A 107 -5.65 -12.62 -11.41
N THR A 108 -5.13 -12.78 -12.63
CA THR A 108 -5.91 -12.81 -13.86
C THR A 108 -6.85 -14.03 -13.88
N PRO A 109 -7.93 -14.01 -14.68
CA PRO A 109 -8.81 -15.17 -14.84
C PRO A 109 -8.09 -16.43 -15.34
N GLY A 110 -7.02 -16.28 -16.12
CA GLY A 110 -6.17 -17.38 -16.56
C GLY A 110 -5.38 -17.98 -15.41
N GLU A 111 -4.70 -17.14 -14.63
CA GLU A 111 -3.93 -17.58 -13.46
C GLU A 111 -4.80 -18.28 -12.40
N ARG A 112 -6.03 -17.85 -12.19
CA ARG A 112 -6.96 -18.51 -11.26
C ARG A 112 -7.24 -19.97 -11.64
N LYS A 113 -7.17 -20.31 -12.93
CA LYS A 113 -7.40 -21.68 -13.43
C LYS A 113 -6.15 -22.56 -13.38
N THR A 114 -4.97 -21.96 -13.29
CA THR A 114 -3.68 -22.68 -13.40
C THR A 114 -2.89 -22.71 -12.09
N ARG A 115 -3.08 -21.73 -11.20
CA ARG A 115 -2.35 -21.62 -9.93
C ARG A 115 -2.88 -22.55 -8.84
N ILE A 116 -4.18 -22.87 -8.85
CA ILE A 116 -4.75 -23.87 -7.95
C ILE A 116 -5.57 -24.90 -8.74
N SER A 117 -5.49 -26.16 -8.33
CA SER A 117 -6.36 -27.21 -8.86
C SER A 117 -7.77 -27.09 -8.25
N PRO A 118 -8.82 -27.57 -8.93
CA PRO A 118 -10.14 -27.75 -8.31
C PRO A 118 -10.05 -28.57 -7.01
N PRO A 119 -10.99 -28.40 -6.06
CA PRO A 119 -12.16 -27.50 -6.14
C PRO A 119 -11.82 -26.02 -6.00
N TYR A 120 -12.69 -25.13 -6.50
CA TYR A 120 -12.51 -23.67 -6.46
C TYR A 120 -13.29 -22.97 -5.34
N ASP A 121 -14.13 -23.72 -4.64
CA ASP A 121 -14.84 -23.31 -3.44
C ASP A 121 -14.42 -24.25 -2.32
N LEU A 122 -14.07 -23.68 -1.17
CA LEU A 122 -13.78 -24.46 0.02
C LEU A 122 -15.06 -25.18 0.48
N ASP A 123 -14.94 -26.47 0.72
CA ASP A 123 -15.99 -27.22 1.39
C ASP A 123 -15.96 -26.91 2.89
N ILE A 124 -17.13 -26.63 3.47
CA ILE A 124 -17.24 -26.35 4.90
C ILE A 124 -16.77 -27.55 5.74
N THR A 125 -16.93 -28.79 5.26
CA THR A 125 -16.47 -29.97 6.00
C THR A 125 -14.94 -30.04 6.10
N VAL A 126 -14.23 -29.48 5.12
CA VAL A 126 -12.76 -29.36 5.16
C VAL A 126 -12.35 -28.36 6.25
N LEU A 127 -12.99 -27.19 6.28
CA LEU A 127 -12.75 -26.19 7.32
C LEU A 127 -13.07 -26.74 8.72
N GLU A 128 -14.22 -27.42 8.86
CA GLU A 128 -14.65 -28.06 10.10
C GLU A 128 -13.63 -29.07 10.61
N LYS A 129 -13.15 -29.97 9.75
CA LYS A 129 -12.14 -30.97 10.12
C LYS A 129 -10.87 -30.30 10.65
N ILE A 130 -10.36 -29.30 9.93
CA ILE A 130 -9.13 -28.60 10.31
C ILE A 130 -9.31 -27.88 11.64
N LEU A 131 -10.39 -27.10 11.81
CA LEU A 131 -10.66 -26.36 13.04
C LEU A 131 -10.86 -27.30 14.24
N CYS A 132 -11.57 -28.42 14.06
CA CYS A 132 -11.74 -29.44 15.11
C CYS A 132 -10.41 -30.08 15.52
N ASP A 133 -9.51 -30.34 14.58
CA ASP A 133 -8.18 -30.86 14.90
C ASP A 133 -7.34 -29.84 15.67
N LEU A 134 -7.32 -28.58 15.21
CA LEU A 134 -6.60 -27.50 15.89
C LEU A 134 -7.11 -27.33 17.33
N GLN A 135 -8.44 -27.36 17.51
CA GLN A 135 -9.07 -27.27 18.83
C GLN A 135 -8.70 -28.47 19.71
N ARG A 136 -8.72 -29.70 19.17
CA ARG A 136 -8.34 -30.93 19.89
C ARG A 136 -6.91 -30.88 20.40
N GLN A 137 -6.00 -30.25 19.66
CA GLN A 137 -4.60 -30.08 20.06
C GLN A 137 -4.34 -28.88 20.96
N HIS A 138 -5.40 -28.17 21.37
CA HIS A 138 -5.37 -26.97 22.19
C HIS A 138 -4.54 -25.84 21.56
N ILE A 139 -4.61 -25.71 20.23
CA ILE A 139 -3.95 -24.61 19.52
C ILE A 139 -4.82 -23.36 19.66
N HIS A 140 -4.24 -22.28 20.17
CA HIS A 140 -4.86 -20.98 20.23
C HIS A 140 -4.80 -20.29 18.86
N ILE A 141 -5.90 -19.66 18.45
CA ILE A 141 -5.94 -18.87 17.21
C ILE A 141 -6.36 -17.45 17.59
N GLN A 142 -5.52 -16.46 17.30
CA GLN A 142 -5.84 -15.08 17.62
C GLN A 142 -6.85 -14.48 16.64
N THR A 143 -6.64 -14.70 15.34
CA THR A 143 -7.56 -14.22 14.28
C THR A 143 -7.84 -15.32 13.25
N ILE A 144 -9.10 -15.52 12.89
CA ILE A 144 -9.49 -16.25 11.68
C ILE A 144 -9.99 -15.22 10.67
N ASP A 145 -9.36 -15.21 9.50
CA ASP A 145 -9.54 -14.16 8.51
C ASP A 145 -10.05 -14.72 7.17
N PHE A 146 -11.30 -14.40 6.85
CA PHE A 146 -11.96 -14.82 5.62
C PHE A 146 -11.60 -13.89 4.46
N GLN A 147 -10.48 -14.21 3.81
CA GLN A 147 -10.02 -13.54 2.60
C GLN A 147 -9.04 -14.42 1.80
N GLY A 148 -8.72 -13.99 0.60
CA GLY A 148 -7.75 -14.65 -0.25
C GLY A 148 -7.60 -13.89 -1.55
N HIS A 149 -7.30 -14.62 -2.62
CA HIS A 149 -7.23 -14.03 -3.95
C HIS A 149 -8.61 -13.91 -4.61
N GLY A 150 -9.59 -14.71 -4.19
CA GLY A 150 -10.99 -14.61 -4.64
C GLY A 150 -11.85 -13.66 -3.82
N GLU A 151 -13.15 -13.67 -4.12
CA GLU A 151 -14.17 -12.88 -3.43
C GLU A 151 -14.97 -13.79 -2.47
N PRO A 152 -14.82 -13.65 -1.14
CA PRO A 152 -15.42 -14.56 -0.17
C PRO A 152 -16.94 -14.70 -0.34
N LEU A 153 -17.66 -13.62 -0.67
CA LEU A 153 -19.12 -13.62 -0.83
C LEU A 153 -19.64 -14.51 -1.97
N LEU A 154 -18.76 -15.06 -2.81
CA LEU A 154 -19.13 -16.01 -3.86
C LEU A 154 -19.16 -17.46 -3.38
N ASN A 155 -18.73 -17.76 -2.15
CA ASN A 155 -18.96 -19.08 -1.54
C ASN A 155 -20.31 -19.07 -0.82
N LYS A 156 -21.21 -19.99 -1.21
CA LYS A 156 -22.57 -20.10 -0.66
C LYS A 156 -22.61 -20.48 0.83
N ASN A 157 -21.55 -21.10 1.33
CA ASN A 157 -21.42 -21.55 2.71
C ASN A 157 -20.68 -20.54 3.60
N LEU A 158 -20.32 -19.35 3.10
CA LEU A 158 -19.52 -18.37 3.84
C LEU A 158 -20.12 -18.03 5.21
N CYS A 159 -21.43 -17.77 5.27
CA CYS A 159 -22.09 -17.43 6.55
C CYS A 159 -21.96 -18.58 7.56
N GLN A 160 -22.16 -19.82 7.11
CA GLN A 160 -22.01 -21.02 7.95
C GLN A 160 -20.55 -21.25 8.35
N MET A 161 -19.59 -20.96 7.48
CA MET A 161 -18.15 -21.07 7.80
C MET A 161 -17.76 -20.10 8.91
N ILE A 162 -18.24 -18.86 8.87
CA ILE A 162 -17.99 -17.86 9.91
C ILE A 162 -18.62 -18.30 11.24
N GLN A 163 -19.88 -18.76 11.20
CA GLN A 163 -20.59 -19.28 12.38
C GLN A 163 -19.85 -20.47 13.00
N LEU A 164 -19.43 -21.43 12.17
CA LEU A 164 -18.64 -22.59 12.59
C LEU A 164 -17.32 -22.17 13.25
N ALA A 165 -16.58 -21.24 12.64
CA ALA A 165 -15.33 -20.74 13.18
C ALA A 165 -15.53 -20.08 14.55
N LYS A 166 -16.53 -19.20 14.68
CA LYS A 166 -16.86 -18.55 15.97
C LYS A 166 -17.37 -19.54 17.01
N GLN A 167 -18.11 -20.58 16.61
CA GLN A 167 -18.60 -21.61 17.53
C GLN A 167 -17.45 -22.45 18.10
N LEU A 168 -16.50 -22.88 17.26
CA LEU A 168 -15.35 -23.68 17.70
C LEU A 168 -14.32 -22.84 18.46
N PHE A 169 -14.18 -21.56 18.11
CA PHE A 169 -13.23 -20.64 18.68
C PHE A 169 -13.91 -19.33 19.15
N PRO A 170 -14.65 -19.36 20.29
CA PRO A 170 -15.52 -18.25 20.71
C PRO A 170 -14.78 -16.96 21.08
N THR A 171 -13.52 -17.05 21.49
CA THR A 171 -12.67 -15.90 21.86
C THR A 171 -11.84 -15.35 20.70
N THR A 172 -11.82 -16.05 19.56
CA THR A 172 -11.01 -15.67 18.40
C THR A 172 -11.67 -14.53 17.63
N LYS A 173 -10.86 -13.56 17.18
CA LYS A 173 -11.32 -12.48 16.32
C LYS A 173 -11.64 -13.05 14.93
N ILE A 174 -12.83 -12.82 14.42
CA ILE A 174 -13.24 -13.25 13.09
C ILE A 174 -13.35 -12.02 12.19
N THR A 175 -12.53 -12.01 11.14
CA THR A 175 -12.46 -10.91 10.17
C THR A 175 -12.83 -11.38 8.76
N MET A 176 -13.26 -10.45 7.91
CA MET A 176 -13.49 -10.70 6.49
C MET A 176 -13.07 -9.49 5.65
N CYS A 177 -12.41 -9.72 4.51
CA CYS A 177 -12.17 -8.67 3.51
C CYS A 177 -12.88 -9.01 2.20
N THR A 178 -13.76 -8.12 1.74
CA THR A 178 -14.60 -8.32 0.55
C THR A 178 -14.52 -7.12 -0.40
N ASN A 179 -14.69 -7.36 -1.70
CA ASN A 179 -14.92 -6.32 -2.72
C ASN A 179 -16.41 -5.90 -2.82
N ALA A 180 -17.30 -6.51 -2.03
CA ALA A 180 -18.72 -6.22 -1.95
C ALA A 180 -19.53 -6.46 -3.25
N HIS A 181 -19.06 -7.34 -4.14
CA HIS A 181 -19.78 -7.72 -5.37
C HIS A 181 -20.63 -8.99 -5.25
N GLY A 182 -20.66 -9.64 -4.09
CA GLY A 182 -21.62 -10.70 -3.79
C GLY A 182 -23.02 -10.17 -3.49
N PHE A 183 -23.89 -11.06 -3.03
CA PHE A 183 -25.22 -10.70 -2.54
C PHE A 183 -25.16 -10.43 -1.05
N TYR A 184 -25.76 -9.31 -0.62
CA TYR A 184 -25.94 -9.02 0.79
C TYR A 184 -27.04 -9.91 1.38
N GLN A 185 -26.77 -10.43 2.58
CA GLN A 185 -27.68 -11.23 3.38
C GLN A 185 -27.58 -10.71 4.83
N PRO A 186 -28.70 -10.32 5.48
CA PRO A 186 -28.68 -9.83 6.87
C PRO A 186 -28.04 -10.80 7.88
N GLU A 187 -28.04 -12.10 7.56
CA GLU A 187 -27.44 -13.16 8.35
C GLU A 187 -25.93 -12.94 8.57
N TYR A 188 -25.23 -12.27 7.64
CA TYR A 188 -23.80 -11.95 7.82
C TYR A 188 -23.54 -11.10 9.06
N VAL A 189 -24.46 -10.20 9.42
CA VAL A 189 -24.35 -9.37 10.63
C VAL A 189 -24.46 -10.20 11.91
N SER A 190 -25.19 -11.32 11.86
CA SER A 190 -25.37 -12.24 12.99
C SER A 190 -24.45 -13.47 12.96
N SER A 191 -23.59 -13.57 11.94
CA SER A 191 -22.72 -14.74 11.72
C SER A 191 -21.60 -14.92 12.75
N GLY A 192 -21.27 -13.88 13.50
CA GLY A 192 -20.14 -13.88 14.44
C GLY A 192 -18.90 -13.12 13.93
N LEU A 193 -19.01 -12.33 12.86
CA LEU A 193 -17.97 -11.37 12.47
C LEU A 193 -17.72 -10.34 13.56
N ASP A 194 -16.44 -10.07 13.84
CA ASP A 194 -16.02 -8.94 14.70
C ASP A 194 -15.56 -7.74 13.87
N GLU A 195 -15.08 -7.98 12.64
CA GLU A 195 -14.60 -6.94 11.73
C GLU A 195 -14.85 -7.30 10.27
N ILE A 196 -15.24 -6.32 9.46
CA ILE A 196 -15.39 -6.45 8.02
C ILE A 196 -14.70 -5.29 7.31
N ILE A 197 -13.93 -5.62 6.27
CA ILE A 197 -13.24 -4.67 5.41
C ILE A 197 -13.91 -4.68 4.03
N PHE A 198 -14.45 -3.54 3.62
CA PHE A 198 -14.98 -3.29 2.28
C PHE A 198 -13.89 -2.65 1.43
N ALA A 199 -13.30 -3.42 0.52
CA ALA A 199 -12.25 -2.96 -0.38
C ALA A 199 -12.87 -2.29 -1.62
N ILE A 200 -13.15 -0.99 -1.51
CA ILE A 200 -13.83 -0.18 -2.52
C ILE A 200 -12.94 1.04 -2.84
N ASP A 201 -12.26 1.04 -3.99
CA ASP A 201 -11.20 2.02 -4.27
C ASP A 201 -11.66 3.16 -5.18
N GLY A 202 -12.66 3.95 -4.75
CA GLY A 202 -13.20 5.08 -5.50
C GLY A 202 -14.42 5.70 -4.82
N ILE A 203 -14.82 6.89 -5.25
CA ILE A 203 -16.01 7.62 -4.73
C ILE A 203 -17.20 7.61 -5.70
N ASP A 204 -16.98 7.12 -6.91
CA ASP A 204 -17.94 7.05 -8.00
C ASP A 204 -17.46 6.02 -9.05
N GLN A 205 -18.27 5.76 -10.07
CA GLN A 205 -17.92 4.80 -11.12
C GLN A 205 -16.63 5.18 -11.88
N PRO A 206 -16.41 6.45 -12.30
CA PRO A 206 -15.16 6.87 -12.95
C PRO A 206 -13.90 6.64 -12.12
N SER A 207 -13.93 6.90 -10.81
CA SER A 207 -12.78 6.70 -9.94
C SER A 207 -12.61 5.25 -9.49
N TYR A 208 -13.65 4.41 -9.59
CA TYR A 208 -13.64 3.02 -9.13
C TYR A 208 -13.14 2.01 -10.18
N VAL A 209 -13.70 2.06 -11.40
CA VAL A 209 -13.48 1.06 -12.46
C VAL A 209 -12.03 0.90 -12.92
N PRO A 210 -11.19 1.97 -13.01
CA PRO A 210 -9.85 1.82 -13.58
C PRO A 210 -9.00 0.77 -12.86
N TYR A 211 -9.18 0.62 -11.54
CA TYR A 211 -8.59 -0.47 -10.76
C TYR A 211 -9.56 -1.64 -10.57
N ARG A 212 -10.83 -1.39 -10.19
CA ARG A 212 -11.82 -2.44 -9.93
C ARG A 212 -12.58 -2.81 -11.20
N GLN A 213 -11.85 -3.32 -12.19
CA GLN A 213 -12.41 -3.63 -13.51
C GLN A 213 -13.58 -4.62 -13.41
N ASN A 214 -14.62 -4.37 -14.21
CA ASN A 214 -15.94 -5.04 -14.16
C ASN A 214 -16.77 -4.77 -12.89
N GLY A 215 -16.33 -3.83 -12.05
CA GLY A 215 -17.04 -3.48 -10.84
C GLY A 215 -18.14 -2.44 -11.04
N ASP A 216 -19.11 -2.44 -10.13
CA ASP A 216 -20.17 -1.44 -10.00
C ASP A 216 -20.04 -0.78 -8.63
N PHE A 217 -19.68 0.51 -8.64
CA PHE A 217 -19.50 1.30 -7.42
C PHE A 217 -20.78 1.37 -6.60
N GLN A 218 -21.94 1.57 -7.23
CA GLN A 218 -23.22 1.71 -6.53
C GLN A 218 -23.60 0.40 -5.84
N LYS A 219 -23.36 -0.73 -6.51
CA LYS A 219 -23.59 -2.06 -5.90
C LYS A 219 -22.71 -2.26 -4.65
N ALA A 220 -21.42 -2.00 -4.76
CA ALA A 220 -20.47 -2.18 -3.65
C ALA A 220 -20.76 -1.22 -2.49
N PHE A 221 -21.01 0.06 -2.80
CA PHE A 221 -21.35 1.08 -1.81
C PHE A 221 -22.67 0.77 -1.11
N LYS A 222 -23.69 0.28 -1.85
CA LYS A 222 -24.96 -0.16 -1.27
C LYS A 222 -24.75 -1.32 -0.31
N PHE A 223 -23.99 -2.35 -0.69
CA PHE A 223 -23.70 -3.48 0.20
C PHE A 223 -23.06 -3.02 1.52
N MET A 224 -22.05 -2.15 1.44
CA MET A 224 -21.38 -1.59 2.63
C MET A 224 -22.36 -0.82 3.52
N LYS A 225 -23.21 0.03 2.92
CA LYS A 225 -24.22 0.81 3.63
C LYS A 225 -25.30 -0.06 4.29
N ASP A 226 -25.81 -1.06 3.58
CA ASP A 226 -26.82 -1.99 4.09
C ASP A 226 -26.24 -2.77 5.29
N PHE A 227 -25.02 -3.33 5.15
CA PHE A 227 -24.34 -4.06 6.22
C PHE A 227 -24.14 -3.17 7.46
N ALA A 228 -23.58 -1.97 7.30
CA ALA A 228 -23.32 -1.06 8.40
C ALA A 228 -24.62 -0.60 9.10
N SER A 229 -25.68 -0.36 8.31
CA SER A 229 -27.00 -0.06 8.84
C SER A 229 -27.54 -1.20 9.69
N ASP A 230 -27.50 -2.44 9.19
CA ASP A 230 -28.04 -3.60 9.89
C ASP A 230 -27.21 -3.95 11.12
N ALA A 231 -25.87 -3.84 11.06
CA ALA A 231 -25.00 -4.00 12.23
C ALA A 231 -25.38 -3.03 13.37
N ARG A 232 -25.65 -1.77 13.03
CA ARG A 232 -26.11 -0.76 14.00
C ARG A 232 -27.52 -1.05 14.51
N GLN A 233 -28.46 -1.41 13.64
CA GLN A 233 -29.85 -1.71 14.03
C GLN A 233 -29.92 -2.94 14.96
N GLN A 234 -29.13 -3.96 14.68
CA GLN A 234 -28.99 -5.16 15.50
C GLN A 234 -28.07 -4.98 16.71
N GLN A 235 -27.51 -3.77 16.90
CA GLN A 235 -26.59 -3.42 17.99
C GLN A 235 -25.39 -4.37 18.10
N LYS A 236 -24.90 -4.86 16.95
CA LYS A 236 -23.72 -5.72 16.88
C LYS A 236 -22.46 -4.84 16.88
N PRO A 237 -21.47 -5.11 17.75
CA PRO A 237 -20.26 -4.31 17.84
C PRO A 237 -19.23 -4.68 16.76
N ILE A 238 -19.67 -4.74 15.49
CA ILE A 238 -18.81 -5.12 14.35
C ILE A 238 -18.06 -3.87 13.88
N LYS A 239 -16.73 -3.97 13.82
CA LYS A 239 -15.91 -2.93 13.21
C LYS A 239 -16.10 -2.95 11.68
N THR A 240 -16.59 -1.86 11.12
CA THR A 240 -16.88 -1.75 9.68
C THR A 240 -15.89 -0.79 9.04
N ILE A 241 -15.05 -1.30 8.15
CA ILE A 241 -13.91 -0.56 7.60
C ILE A 241 -14.08 -0.41 6.10
N TRP A 242 -14.18 0.81 5.62
CA TRP A 242 -13.99 1.08 4.19
C TRP A 242 -12.49 1.19 3.91
N LYS A 243 -11.94 0.26 3.14
CA LYS A 243 -10.56 0.32 2.63
C LYS A 243 -10.54 0.93 1.23
N TYR A 244 -9.71 1.96 1.05
CA TYR A 244 -9.59 2.76 -0.17
C TYR A 244 -8.11 2.88 -0.57
N ILE A 245 -7.68 2.14 -1.58
CA ILE A 245 -6.32 2.22 -2.14
C ILE A 245 -6.19 3.46 -3.03
N LEU A 246 -5.09 4.20 -2.83
CA LEU A 246 -4.81 5.44 -3.56
C LEU A 246 -4.07 5.18 -4.87
N PHE A 247 -4.67 5.66 -5.96
CA PHE A 247 -4.20 5.62 -7.33
C PHE A 247 -4.31 7.00 -7.96
N SER A 248 -3.52 7.31 -9.00
CA SER A 248 -3.55 8.62 -9.69
C SER A 248 -4.91 9.08 -10.23
N HIS A 249 -5.92 8.22 -10.27
CA HIS A 249 -7.27 8.56 -10.73
C HIS A 249 -8.30 8.77 -9.59
N ASN A 250 -7.90 8.55 -8.33
CA ASN A 250 -8.83 8.54 -7.19
C ASN A 250 -8.28 9.24 -5.92
N ASP A 251 -7.26 10.10 -6.09
CA ASP A 251 -6.38 10.63 -5.04
C ASP A 251 -6.34 12.19 -5.00
N THR A 252 -7.32 12.90 -5.58
CA THR A 252 -7.37 14.38 -5.46
C THR A 252 -7.91 14.81 -4.07
N PRO A 253 -7.53 15.99 -3.55
CA PRO A 253 -8.04 16.46 -2.25
C PRO A 253 -9.57 16.49 -2.15
N GLU A 254 -10.26 16.81 -3.25
CA GLU A 254 -11.73 16.79 -3.35
C GLU A 254 -12.26 15.35 -3.24
N GLN A 255 -11.65 14.39 -3.93
CA GLN A 255 -12.03 12.98 -3.86
C GLN A 255 -11.81 12.41 -2.46
N LEU A 256 -10.69 12.74 -1.82
CA LEU A 256 -10.36 12.29 -0.46
C LEU A 256 -11.34 12.85 0.59
N ARG A 257 -11.75 14.11 0.46
CA ARG A 257 -12.81 14.69 1.30
C ARG A 257 -14.16 14.02 1.04
N ARG A 258 -14.51 13.80 -0.24
CA ARG A 258 -15.78 13.14 -0.59
C ARG A 258 -15.84 11.69 -0.10
N ALA A 259 -14.73 10.96 -0.10
CA ALA A 259 -14.67 9.60 0.46
C ALA A 259 -15.01 9.59 1.96
N GLN A 260 -14.51 10.57 2.73
CA GLN A 260 -14.82 10.71 4.14
C GLN A 260 -16.30 11.06 4.38
N GLU A 261 -16.90 11.92 3.56
CA GLU A 261 -18.35 12.20 3.59
C GLU A 261 -19.18 10.95 3.28
N LEU A 262 -18.82 10.21 2.23
CA LEU A 262 -19.46 8.96 1.85
C LEU A 262 -19.32 7.89 2.93
N ALA A 263 -18.20 7.84 3.65
CA ALA A 263 -17.99 6.90 4.75
C ALA A 263 -19.00 7.17 5.88
N LYS A 264 -19.21 8.46 6.21
CA LYS A 264 -20.25 8.87 7.16
C LYS A 264 -21.65 8.55 6.65
N GLU A 265 -21.94 8.80 5.37
CA GLU A 265 -23.23 8.46 4.75
C GLU A 265 -23.52 6.96 4.76
N ALA A 266 -22.50 6.12 4.55
CA ALA A 266 -22.60 4.66 4.65
C ALA A 266 -22.77 4.19 6.10
N GLY A 267 -22.26 4.95 7.07
CA GLY A 267 -22.31 4.63 8.49
C GLY A 267 -21.25 3.63 8.92
N VAL A 268 -20.12 3.56 8.21
CA VAL A 268 -18.97 2.73 8.62
C VAL A 268 -18.24 3.36 9.82
N THR A 269 -17.57 2.54 10.62
CA THR A 269 -16.79 3.01 11.78
C THR A 269 -15.47 3.65 11.37
N ASP A 270 -14.83 3.10 10.33
CA ASP A 270 -13.50 3.50 9.89
C ASP A 270 -13.42 3.67 8.37
N LEU A 271 -12.63 4.65 7.93
CA LEU A 271 -12.13 4.79 6.57
C LEU A 271 -10.60 4.67 6.61
N VAL A 272 -10.07 3.76 5.81
CA VAL A 272 -8.63 3.51 5.70
C VAL A 272 -8.18 3.88 4.28
N PHE A 273 -7.36 4.91 4.17
CA PHE A 273 -6.63 5.18 2.94
C PHE A 273 -5.36 4.33 2.89
N VAL A 274 -5.13 3.64 1.78
CA VAL A 274 -3.95 2.77 1.62
C VAL A 274 -3.01 3.35 0.57
N ILE A 275 -1.80 3.66 1.00
CA ILE A 275 -0.69 4.03 0.12
C ILE A 275 0.03 2.73 -0.25
N THR A 276 -0.14 2.28 -1.50
CA THR A 276 0.44 1.01 -1.97
C THR A 276 1.83 1.19 -2.63
N GLN A 277 2.70 0.20 -2.42
CA GLN A 277 3.96 0.04 -3.16
C GLN A 277 3.89 -1.03 -4.27
N LEU A 278 2.74 -1.69 -4.43
CA LEU A 278 2.48 -2.70 -5.46
C LEU A 278 1.45 -2.21 -6.47
N GLY A 279 1.65 -2.58 -7.74
CA GLY A 279 0.70 -2.29 -8.82
C GLY A 279 0.62 -0.80 -9.20
N PRO A 280 -0.53 -0.36 -9.74
CA PRO A 280 -0.86 1.05 -9.90
C PRO A 280 -0.77 1.77 -8.55
N LYS A 281 -0.44 3.07 -8.55
CA LYS A 281 -0.26 3.86 -7.33
C LYS A 281 -0.64 5.32 -7.55
N SER A 282 -0.82 6.04 -6.45
CA SER A 282 -0.93 7.49 -6.48
C SER A 282 0.39 8.12 -6.94
N SER A 283 0.28 9.17 -7.74
CA SER A 283 1.40 10.04 -8.13
C SER A 283 1.44 11.34 -7.31
N ARG A 284 0.48 11.53 -6.39
CA ARG A 284 0.32 12.74 -5.58
C ARG A 284 0.50 12.49 -4.09
N ILE A 285 0.02 11.35 -3.59
CA ILE A 285 0.02 10.97 -2.17
C ILE A 285 1.13 9.95 -1.90
N PHE A 286 2.08 10.37 -1.09
CA PHE A 286 3.25 9.62 -0.65
C PHE A 286 3.24 9.39 0.85
N ASP A 287 2.60 10.29 1.60
CA ASP A 287 2.61 10.31 3.06
C ASP A 287 1.22 10.71 3.60
N ALA A 288 0.93 10.33 4.84
CA ALA A 288 -0.36 10.57 5.49
C ALA A 288 -0.71 12.07 5.62
N GLU A 289 0.30 12.92 5.78
CA GLU A 289 0.16 14.38 5.93
C GLU A 289 -0.46 15.06 4.71
N GLN A 290 -0.41 14.41 3.53
CA GLN A 290 -0.97 14.94 2.30
C GLN A 290 -2.47 14.65 2.14
N ILE A 291 -3.06 13.87 3.05
CA ILE A 291 -4.48 13.50 3.02
C ILE A 291 -5.27 14.54 3.84
N PRO A 292 -6.22 15.28 3.23
CA PRO A 292 -7.04 16.22 3.98
C PRO A 292 -7.94 15.46 4.95
N MET A 293 -7.86 15.78 6.24
CA MET A 293 -8.69 15.16 7.28
C MET A 293 -9.91 16.03 7.58
N ILE A 294 -11.09 15.42 7.64
CA ILE A 294 -12.32 16.07 8.11
C ILE A 294 -12.81 15.39 9.39
N ASP A 295 -13.20 16.18 10.40
CA ASP A 295 -13.84 15.66 11.59
C ASP A 295 -15.35 15.49 11.33
N ASN A 296 -15.78 14.24 11.15
CA ASN A 296 -17.18 13.94 10.86
C ASN A 296 -17.74 12.77 11.68
N GLY A 297 -16.94 12.24 12.62
CA GLY A 297 -17.27 11.08 13.47
C GLY A 297 -16.79 9.72 12.95
N VAL A 298 -16.30 9.63 11.70
CA VAL A 298 -15.65 8.41 11.17
C VAL A 298 -14.17 8.44 11.54
N THR A 299 -13.63 7.31 12.01
CA THR A 299 -12.19 7.21 12.25
C THR A 299 -11.44 7.09 10.92
N VAL A 300 -10.60 8.07 10.61
CA VAL A 300 -9.79 8.06 9.39
C VAL A 300 -8.36 7.65 9.73
N SER A 301 -7.82 6.67 9.02
CA SER A 301 -6.43 6.25 9.17
C SER A 301 -5.77 6.00 7.82
N VAL A 302 -4.44 5.98 7.83
CA VAL A 302 -3.61 5.81 6.63
C VAL A 302 -2.71 4.61 6.83
N TRP A 303 -2.76 3.64 5.93
CA TRP A 303 -1.91 2.46 5.95
C TRP A 303 -0.89 2.53 4.82
N ASN A 304 0.39 2.41 5.16
CA ASN A 304 1.45 2.21 4.19
C ASN A 304 1.60 0.71 3.93
N TYR A 305 1.20 0.26 2.74
CA TYR A 305 1.33 -1.15 2.39
C TYR A 305 2.77 -1.45 1.94
N LEU A 306 3.39 -2.42 2.61
CA LEU A 306 4.81 -2.81 2.56
C LEU A 306 5.75 -1.91 3.36
N VAL A 307 6.05 -0.69 2.92
CA VAL A 307 7.14 0.11 3.51
C VAL A 307 6.89 1.62 3.33
N ASP A 308 7.25 2.41 4.35
CA ASP A 308 7.26 3.88 4.34
C ASP A 308 8.67 4.47 4.16
N LEU A 309 8.76 5.78 3.92
CA LEU A 309 10.04 6.47 3.74
C LEU A 309 10.94 6.37 4.98
N GLN A 310 10.37 6.38 6.18
CA GLN A 310 11.12 6.33 7.43
C GLN A 310 11.90 5.02 7.55
N SER A 311 11.27 3.89 7.24
CA SER A 311 11.89 2.56 7.25
C SER A 311 13.02 2.46 6.22
N ILE A 312 12.86 3.11 5.06
CA ILE A 312 13.93 3.17 4.05
C ILE A 312 15.12 3.99 4.57
N ARG A 313 14.88 5.16 5.17
CA ARG A 313 15.93 6.01 5.74
C ARG A 313 16.68 5.30 6.86
N GLN A 314 15.96 4.63 7.77
CA GLN A 314 16.57 3.82 8.82
C GLN A 314 17.49 2.74 8.24
N SER A 315 17.05 2.03 7.19
CA SER A 315 17.88 1.01 6.56
C SER A 315 19.14 1.59 5.89
N ILE A 316 19.06 2.80 5.30
CA ILE A 316 20.23 3.51 4.76
C ILE A 316 21.22 3.89 5.88
N ASP A 317 20.71 4.37 7.02
CA ASP A 317 21.54 4.72 8.19
C ASP A 317 22.21 3.49 8.80
N GLU A 318 21.49 2.37 8.92
CA GLU A 318 22.05 1.09 9.34
C GLU A 318 23.15 0.61 8.40
N ALA A 319 22.94 0.71 7.07
CA ALA A 319 23.97 0.38 6.10
C ALA A 319 25.23 1.25 6.28
N ARG A 320 25.07 2.55 6.56
CA ARG A 320 26.18 3.47 6.83
C ARG A 320 26.97 3.02 8.05
N ASN A 321 26.28 2.72 9.15
CA ASN A 321 26.89 2.24 10.40
C ASN A 321 27.63 0.91 10.21
N TRP A 322 27.07 -0.02 9.44
CA TRP A 322 27.74 -1.30 9.16
C TRP A 322 28.97 -1.11 8.28
N CYS A 323 28.95 -0.19 7.32
CA CYS A 323 30.15 0.20 6.57
C CYS A 323 31.23 0.79 7.49
N ASP A 324 30.88 1.65 8.44
CA ASP A 324 31.81 2.22 9.42
C ASP A 324 32.45 1.14 10.31
N GLN A 325 31.69 0.09 10.63
CA GLN A 325 32.13 -1.07 11.41
C GLN A 325 32.83 -2.15 10.55
N GLN A 326 32.94 -1.96 9.23
CA GLN A 326 33.50 -2.93 8.28
C GLN A 326 32.71 -4.26 8.20
N GLU A 327 31.44 -4.24 8.60
CA GLU A 327 30.50 -5.38 8.59
C GLU A 327 29.73 -5.41 7.26
N TYR A 328 30.44 -5.61 6.15
CA TYR A 328 29.90 -5.36 4.81
C TYR A 328 28.75 -6.27 4.39
N GLU A 329 28.66 -7.51 4.88
CA GLU A 329 27.53 -8.39 4.56
C GLU A 329 26.20 -7.83 5.09
N LYS A 330 26.22 -7.28 6.31
CA LYS A 330 25.05 -6.60 6.90
C LYS A 330 24.73 -5.29 6.17
N ALA A 331 25.77 -4.55 5.79
CA ALA A 331 25.59 -3.33 4.99
C ALA A 331 24.93 -3.65 3.63
N GLU A 332 25.33 -4.75 2.99
CA GLU A 332 24.77 -5.18 1.71
C GLU A 332 23.27 -5.48 1.83
N ASP A 333 22.83 -6.21 2.86
CA ASP A 333 21.41 -6.52 3.09
C ASP A 333 20.56 -5.25 3.23
N CYS A 334 21.02 -4.29 4.04
CA CYS A 334 20.34 -3.00 4.22
C CYS A 334 20.28 -2.18 2.92
N LEU A 335 21.37 -2.15 2.14
CA LEU A 335 21.42 -1.49 0.84
C LEU A 335 20.45 -2.16 -0.15
N GLN A 336 20.48 -3.49 -0.25
CA GLN A 336 19.58 -4.24 -1.14
C GLN A 336 18.11 -3.99 -0.81
N TYR A 337 17.76 -3.95 0.48
CA TYR A 337 16.41 -3.60 0.93
C TYR A 337 16.01 -2.19 0.48
N SER A 338 16.84 -1.19 0.80
CA SER A 338 16.58 0.23 0.49
C SER A 338 16.40 0.46 -1.01
N VAL A 339 17.29 -0.11 -1.83
CA VAL A 339 17.22 -0.08 -3.31
C VAL A 339 15.93 -0.71 -3.80
N MET A 340 15.56 -1.87 -3.27
CA MET A 340 14.36 -2.59 -3.70
C MET A 340 13.09 -1.80 -3.40
N MET A 341 13.00 -1.17 -2.23
CA MET A 341 11.82 -0.40 -1.83
C MET A 341 11.66 0.87 -2.68
N LEU A 342 12.74 1.64 -2.86
CA LEU A 342 12.73 2.81 -3.74
C LEU A 342 12.43 2.43 -5.19
N PHE A 343 13.01 1.33 -5.68
CA PHE A 343 12.72 0.85 -7.03
C PHE A 343 11.25 0.52 -7.21
N ARG A 344 10.62 -0.20 -6.28
CA ARG A 344 9.18 -0.49 -6.36
C ARG A 344 8.35 0.78 -6.34
N ARG A 345 8.72 1.74 -5.50
CA ARG A 345 8.04 3.04 -5.43
C ARG A 345 8.09 3.77 -6.77
N PHE A 346 9.18 3.72 -7.52
CA PHE A 346 9.36 4.57 -8.69
C PHE A 346 9.48 3.85 -10.05
N ARG A 347 9.51 2.52 -10.11
CA ARG A 347 9.70 1.75 -11.37
C ARG A 347 8.65 1.97 -12.45
N TYR A 348 7.47 2.46 -12.07
CA TYR A 348 6.35 2.73 -12.98
C TYR A 348 6.06 4.23 -13.14
N ASN A 349 6.90 5.09 -12.57
CA ASN A 349 6.75 6.52 -12.78
C ASN A 349 7.05 6.86 -14.23
N THR A 350 6.21 7.69 -14.83
CA THR A 350 6.46 8.24 -16.16
C THR A 350 7.51 9.35 -16.07
N LYS A 351 8.01 9.82 -17.22
CA LYS A 351 8.94 10.97 -17.28
C LYS A 351 8.37 12.26 -16.68
N GLU A 352 7.06 12.32 -16.47
CA GLU A 352 6.33 13.48 -15.96
C GLU A 352 6.12 13.42 -14.44
N THR A 353 6.32 12.25 -13.81
CA THR A 353 6.10 12.10 -12.37
C THR A 353 7.35 12.47 -11.60
N LEU A 354 7.30 13.61 -10.91
CA LEU A 354 8.37 14.08 -10.04
C LEU A 354 8.52 13.16 -8.81
N ILE A 355 9.77 12.85 -8.45
CA ILE A 355 10.09 12.24 -7.16
C ILE A 355 9.99 13.34 -6.09
N PRO A 356 9.25 13.15 -4.98
CA PRO A 356 9.20 14.13 -3.90
C PRO A 356 10.58 14.40 -3.29
N GLU A 357 10.82 15.63 -2.82
CA GLU A 357 12.12 16.06 -2.29
C GLU A 357 12.66 15.13 -1.19
N ALA A 358 11.83 14.72 -0.23
CA ALA A 358 12.22 13.82 0.84
C ALA A 358 12.72 12.44 0.34
N TYR A 359 12.16 11.95 -0.78
CA TYR A 359 12.63 10.73 -1.45
C TYR A 359 13.88 10.99 -2.29
N GLN A 360 14.06 12.18 -2.86
CA GLN A 360 15.30 12.55 -3.55
C GLN A 360 16.47 12.54 -2.57
N GLU A 361 16.30 13.12 -1.38
CA GLU A 361 17.30 13.10 -0.30
C GLU A 361 17.71 11.67 0.06
N ALA A 362 16.73 10.79 0.32
CA ALA A 362 17.01 9.38 0.63
C ALA A 362 17.75 8.66 -0.52
N ILE A 363 17.44 8.98 -1.78
CA ILE A 363 18.17 8.42 -2.93
C ILE A 363 19.61 8.93 -2.95
N TYR A 364 19.86 10.20 -2.64
CA TYR A 364 21.21 10.77 -2.60
C TYR A 364 22.05 10.14 -1.48
N GLU A 365 21.47 9.99 -0.29
CA GLU A 365 22.15 9.31 0.82
C GLU A 365 22.44 7.85 0.52
N LEU A 366 21.50 7.14 -0.12
CA LEU A 366 21.70 5.76 -0.55
C LEU A 366 22.88 5.64 -1.52
N VAL A 367 23.00 6.57 -2.48
CA VAL A 367 24.11 6.59 -3.44
C VAL A 367 25.44 6.82 -2.72
N ASP A 368 25.51 7.76 -1.78
CA ASP A 368 26.73 8.02 -0.99
C ASP A 368 27.18 6.76 -0.21
N VAL A 369 26.26 6.14 0.53
CA VAL A 369 26.58 4.92 1.29
C VAL A 369 26.96 3.77 0.36
N HIS A 370 26.31 3.65 -0.79
CA HIS A 370 26.64 2.66 -1.81
C HIS A 370 28.05 2.85 -2.40
N GLU A 371 28.46 4.09 -2.69
CA GLU A 371 29.82 4.38 -3.18
C GLU A 371 30.88 4.00 -2.14
N ARG A 372 30.62 4.29 -0.86
CA ARG A 372 31.49 3.89 0.26
C ARG A 372 31.63 2.37 0.37
N PHE A 373 30.51 1.65 0.27
CA PHE A 373 30.47 0.19 0.25
C PHE A 373 31.26 -0.38 -0.94
N SER A 374 31.05 0.17 -2.14
CA SER A 374 31.64 -0.31 -3.39
C SER A 374 33.17 -0.15 -3.43
N LYS A 375 33.71 0.91 -2.80
CA LYS A 375 35.16 1.09 -2.65
C LYS A 375 35.85 -0.06 -1.92
N HIS A 376 35.15 -0.75 -1.03
CA HIS A 376 35.72 -1.81 -0.19
C HIS A 376 35.36 -3.22 -0.70
N CYS A 377 34.15 -3.41 -1.23
CA CYS A 377 33.64 -4.72 -1.64
C CYS A 377 33.66 -5.00 -3.15
N GLY A 378 33.92 -3.99 -3.98
CA GLY A 378 33.76 -4.04 -5.44
C GLY A 378 32.30 -3.85 -5.88
N GLU A 379 32.10 -3.34 -7.10
CA GLU A 379 30.79 -2.90 -7.63
C GLU A 379 29.78 -4.05 -7.88
N HIS A 380 30.23 -5.31 -7.89
CA HIS A 380 29.45 -6.46 -8.37
C HIS A 380 28.55 -7.14 -7.32
N LYS A 381 28.63 -6.76 -6.04
CA LYS A 381 27.85 -7.44 -4.98
C LYS A 381 26.37 -7.08 -4.97
N ILE A 382 26.04 -5.81 -5.21
CA ILE A 382 24.65 -5.38 -5.28
C ILE A 382 24.09 -5.70 -6.67
N SER A 383 23.30 -6.77 -6.76
CA SER A 383 22.69 -7.31 -7.99
C SER A 383 21.89 -6.33 -8.84
N LYS A 384 21.70 -5.08 -8.38
CA LYS A 384 20.88 -4.03 -9.00
C LYS A 384 21.57 -2.66 -9.05
N LEU A 385 22.88 -2.58 -9.26
CA LEU A 385 23.59 -1.29 -9.46
C LEU A 385 22.90 -0.37 -10.49
N HIS A 386 22.46 -0.94 -11.61
CA HIS A 386 21.71 -0.23 -12.65
C HIS A 386 20.42 0.42 -12.13
N THR A 387 19.78 -0.16 -11.12
CA THR A 387 18.58 0.37 -10.48
C THR A 387 18.87 1.62 -9.66
N ILE A 388 20.00 1.65 -8.94
CA ILE A 388 20.43 2.83 -8.19
C ILE A 388 20.67 4.00 -9.15
N ASN A 389 21.43 3.77 -10.22
CA ASN A 389 21.71 4.79 -11.23
C ASN A 389 20.43 5.29 -11.91
N PHE A 390 19.48 4.40 -12.19
CA PHE A 390 18.18 4.78 -12.74
C PHE A 390 17.42 5.73 -11.80
N LEU A 391 17.31 5.37 -10.51
CA LEU A 391 16.63 6.16 -9.50
C LEU A 391 17.30 7.52 -9.27
N PHE A 392 18.63 7.53 -9.17
CA PHE A 392 19.41 8.76 -9.02
C PHE A 392 19.21 9.72 -10.18
N ASN A 393 19.27 9.23 -11.42
CA ASN A 393 19.01 10.04 -12.61
C ASN A 393 17.59 10.61 -12.62
N GLN A 394 16.60 9.85 -12.15
CA GLN A 394 15.22 10.31 -12.05
C GLN A 394 15.04 11.37 -10.95
N ALA A 395 15.71 11.22 -9.81
CA ALA A 395 15.73 12.20 -8.73
C ALA A 395 16.35 13.52 -9.19
N MET A 396 17.52 13.46 -9.85
CA MET A 396 18.19 14.64 -10.43
C MET A 396 17.32 15.37 -11.46
N ARG A 397 16.64 14.64 -12.35
CA ARG A 397 15.69 15.25 -13.29
C ARG A 397 14.53 15.93 -12.57
N SER A 398 13.99 15.30 -11.54
CA SER A 398 12.88 15.86 -10.75
C SER A 398 13.30 17.17 -10.08
N LYS A 399 14.50 17.22 -9.49
CA LYS A 399 15.08 18.43 -8.91
C LYS A 399 15.22 19.56 -9.92
N LEU A 400 15.78 19.26 -11.10
CA LEU A 400 15.95 20.24 -12.18
C LEU A 400 14.60 20.75 -12.71
N GLN A 401 13.60 19.87 -12.87
CA GLN A 401 12.26 20.25 -13.29
C GLN A 401 11.57 21.15 -12.25
N ALA A 402 11.69 20.84 -10.96
CA ALA A 402 11.15 21.68 -9.90
C ALA A 402 11.79 23.08 -9.90
N GLN A 403 13.12 23.17 -10.02
CA GLN A 403 13.83 24.44 -10.13
C GLN A 403 13.41 25.23 -11.38
N ASN A 404 13.28 24.56 -12.53
CA ASN A 404 12.79 25.19 -13.76
C ASN A 404 11.37 25.72 -13.60
N ALA A 405 10.47 25.00 -12.93
CA ALA A 405 9.11 25.45 -12.69
C ALA A 405 9.07 26.73 -11.82
N VAL A 406 9.88 26.79 -10.77
CA VAL A 406 10.05 28.00 -9.94
C VAL A 406 10.57 29.17 -10.77
N ILE A 407 11.58 28.94 -11.62
CA ILE A 407 12.12 29.98 -12.52
C ILE A 407 11.03 30.46 -13.49
N GLN A 408 10.25 29.56 -14.08
CA GLN A 408 9.16 29.94 -15.00
C GLN A 408 8.07 30.76 -14.30
N GLN A 409 7.73 30.43 -13.05
CA GLN A 409 6.79 31.21 -12.26
C GLN A 409 7.35 32.63 -11.99
N GLN A 410 8.61 32.73 -11.57
CA GLN A 410 9.26 34.03 -11.36
C GLN A 410 9.29 34.87 -12.66
N VAL A 411 9.56 34.24 -13.80
CA VAL A 411 9.53 34.90 -15.12
C VAL A 411 8.12 35.41 -15.43
N GLN A 412 7.07 34.63 -15.18
CA GLN A 412 5.69 35.08 -15.38
C GLN A 412 5.31 36.26 -14.47
N GLU A 413 5.71 36.22 -13.20
CA GLU A 413 5.49 37.31 -12.24
C GLU A 413 6.20 38.59 -12.71
N ILE A 414 7.45 38.49 -13.16
CA ILE A 414 8.22 39.61 -13.73
C ILE A 414 7.51 40.17 -14.99
N GLN A 415 7.02 39.30 -15.88
CA GLN A 415 6.29 39.72 -17.08
C GLN A 415 4.98 40.44 -16.74
N GLN A 416 4.23 39.96 -15.74
CA GLN A 416 3.01 40.64 -15.27
C GLN A 416 3.33 42.01 -14.66
N GLN A 417 4.41 42.12 -13.89
CA GLN A 417 4.88 43.41 -13.35
C GLN A 417 5.29 44.38 -14.46
N ALA A 418 6.04 43.91 -15.47
CA ALA A 418 6.44 44.73 -16.62
C ALA A 418 5.22 45.26 -17.40
N GLN A 419 4.21 44.42 -17.64
CA GLN A 419 2.95 44.86 -18.27
C GLN A 419 2.20 45.90 -17.43
N LEU A 420 2.23 45.79 -16.09
CA LEU A 420 1.63 46.77 -15.20
C LEU A 420 2.34 48.13 -15.27
N ILE A 421 3.68 48.11 -15.34
CA ILE A 421 4.51 49.32 -15.50
C ILE A 421 4.19 49.98 -16.85
N GLU A 422 4.18 49.23 -17.95
CA GLU A 422 3.86 49.74 -19.28
C GLU A 422 2.46 50.37 -19.34
N ARG A 423 1.45 49.73 -18.72
CA ARG A 423 0.11 50.33 -18.60
C ARG A 423 0.11 51.63 -17.81
N ARG A 424 0.88 51.72 -16.73
CA ARG A 424 1.02 52.96 -15.93
C ARG A 424 1.72 54.06 -16.73
N GLU A 425 2.81 53.75 -17.44
CA GLU A 425 3.51 54.69 -18.32
C GLU A 425 2.60 55.20 -19.44
N ASN A 426 1.83 54.32 -20.08
CA ASN A 426 0.83 54.71 -21.08
C ASN A 426 -0.31 55.55 -20.49
N SER A 427 -0.72 55.30 -19.25
CA SER A 427 -1.71 56.16 -18.58
C SER A 427 -1.16 57.55 -18.20
N LEU A 428 0.15 57.64 -17.94
CA LEU A 428 0.84 58.90 -17.66
C LEU A 428 1.12 59.69 -18.95
N SER A 429 1.44 59.02 -20.06
CA SER A 429 1.74 59.67 -21.34
C SER A 429 0.54 60.43 -21.92
N TRP A 430 -0.69 59.93 -21.69
CA TRP A 430 -1.93 60.62 -22.07
C TRP A 430 -2.33 61.80 -21.18
N LYS A 431 -1.81 61.88 -19.94
CA LYS A 431 -2.03 63.06 -19.07
C LYS A 431 -1.08 64.22 -19.39
N ILE A 432 -0.05 63.98 -20.21
CA ILE A 432 0.87 65.02 -20.69
C ILE A 432 0.44 65.43 -22.10
N THR A 433 -0.73 66.04 -22.25
CA THR A 433 -1.12 66.68 -23.51
C THR A 433 -1.34 68.18 -23.33
N SER A 434 -0.43 68.94 -23.96
CA SER A 434 -0.67 70.15 -24.76
C SER A 434 -0.48 71.57 -24.20
N PRO A 435 0.23 71.80 -23.07
CA PRO A 435 1.01 73.05 -22.95
C PRO A 435 2.50 72.89 -22.62
N MET A 436 3.08 71.67 -22.64
CA MET A 436 4.48 71.44 -22.21
C MET A 436 5.50 71.19 -23.34
N ARG A 437 5.24 71.62 -24.58
CA ARG A 437 6.27 71.53 -25.64
C ARG A 437 7.43 72.53 -25.44
N SER A 438 7.24 73.62 -24.70
CA SER A 438 8.32 74.59 -24.38
C SER A 438 9.21 74.15 -23.22
N ILE A 439 8.74 73.27 -22.33
CA ILE A 439 9.45 72.85 -21.12
C ILE A 439 10.42 71.68 -21.39
N ARG A 440 10.15 70.89 -22.45
CA ARG A 440 10.91 69.67 -22.76
C ARG A 440 12.39 69.89 -23.12
N ASN A 441 12.74 71.11 -23.55
CA ASN A 441 14.11 71.49 -23.89
C ASN A 441 14.79 72.35 -22.80
N HIS A 442 14.14 72.53 -21.64
CA HIS A 442 14.78 73.22 -20.52
C HIS A 442 15.85 72.31 -19.90
N PRO A 443 17.10 72.79 -19.70
CA PRO A 443 18.23 71.95 -19.26
C PRO A 443 17.94 71.10 -18.02
N ASP A 444 17.25 71.68 -17.04
CA ASP A 444 16.92 71.00 -15.77
C ASP A 444 15.88 69.88 -15.93
N VAL A 445 14.97 70.02 -16.89
CA VAL A 445 13.94 69.01 -17.17
C VAL A 445 14.55 67.83 -17.92
N VAL A 446 15.48 68.11 -18.84
CA VAL A 446 16.26 67.07 -19.53
C VAL A 446 17.15 66.31 -18.52
N TYR A 447 17.72 67.00 -17.54
CA TYR A 447 18.50 66.37 -16.47
C TYR A 447 17.65 65.46 -15.58
N CYS A 448 16.49 65.93 -15.12
CA CYS A 448 15.56 65.13 -14.31
C CYS A 448 15.01 63.92 -15.07
N LEU A 449 14.68 64.07 -16.36
CA LEU A 449 14.19 62.95 -17.18
C LEU A 449 15.29 61.89 -17.40
N ARG A 450 16.55 62.29 -17.61
CA ARG A 450 17.68 61.35 -17.68
C ARG A 450 17.93 60.63 -16.35
N TYR A 451 17.72 61.30 -15.23
CA TYR A 451 17.87 60.71 -13.89
C TYR A 451 16.76 59.68 -13.61
N LEU A 452 15.50 60.02 -13.94
CA LEU A 452 14.35 59.11 -13.87
C LEU A 452 14.51 57.89 -14.78
N GLN A 453 14.99 58.08 -16.01
CA GLN A 453 15.25 56.97 -16.94
C GLN A 453 16.33 56.03 -16.40
N LYS A 454 17.40 56.57 -15.80
CA LYS A 454 18.43 55.77 -15.09
C LYS A 454 17.88 54.99 -13.90
N PHE A 455 16.86 55.51 -13.23
CA PHE A 455 16.23 54.89 -12.07
C PHE A 455 15.23 53.79 -12.46
N ILE A 456 14.57 53.92 -13.61
CA ILE A 456 13.63 52.91 -14.16
C ILE A 456 14.38 51.76 -14.85
N THR A 457 15.58 52.01 -15.37
CA THR A 457 16.40 50.98 -16.07
C THR A 457 17.24 50.12 -15.12
N ARG A 458 17.45 50.58 -13.88
CA ARG A 458 18.07 49.79 -12.80
C ARG A 458 17.00 49.00 -12.08
#